data_AF-A0A4R6JGQ8-F1
#
_entry.id   AF-A0A4R6JGQ8-F1
#
_cell.length_a   1.000
_cell.length_b   1.000
_cell.length_c   1.000
_cell.angle_alpha   90.00
_cell.angle_beta   90.00
_cell.angle_gamma   90.00
#
_symmetry.space_group_name_H-M   'P 1'
#
loop_
_entity.id
_entity.type
_entity.pdbx_description
1 polymer ?
#
loop_
_entity_poly.entity_id
_entity_poly.type
_entity_poly.pdbx_seq_one_letter_code
_entity_poly.pdbx_strand_id
1 'polypeptide(L)'
;MNNATRRGFLAMAGAGAAIAATPGAVAQPVARAHASSGPLVAYARDVSSSELSIMVGEQEVVVHDPDLVARLVQAARPAGRD
;
A
#
# COMPACT_ATOMS: atom_id res chain seq x y z
N MET A 1 11.89 -36.79 -8.68
CA MET A 1 10.83 -36.78 -7.64
C MET A 1 10.40 -35.35 -7.34
N ASN A 2 9.57 -34.72 -8.19
CA ASN A 2 9.27 -33.28 -8.09
C ASN A 2 7.76 -32.95 -8.10
N ASN A 3 6.91 -33.98 -8.19
CA ASN A 3 5.45 -33.84 -8.19
C ASN A 3 4.85 -33.99 -6.78
N ALA A 4 5.44 -34.85 -5.94
CA ALA A 4 4.97 -35.10 -4.57
C ALA A 4 5.15 -33.86 -3.66
N THR A 5 6.26 -33.13 -3.79
CA THR A 5 6.57 -31.95 -2.96
C THR A 5 5.64 -30.77 -3.25
N ARG A 6 5.27 -30.55 -4.52
CA ARG A 6 4.33 -29.46 -4.91
C ARG A 6 2.91 -29.72 -4.41
N ARG A 7 2.42 -30.95 -4.54
CA ARG A 7 1.06 -31.31 -4.06
C ARG A 7 0.96 -31.33 -2.53
N GLY A 8 2.02 -31.71 -1.82
CA GLY A 8 2.05 -31.65 -0.35
C GLY A 8 1.99 -30.22 0.19
N PHE A 9 2.66 -29.27 -0.47
CA PHE A 9 2.62 -27.85 -0.09
C PHE A 9 1.24 -27.22 -0.33
N LEU A 10 0.55 -27.62 -1.41
CA LEU A 10 -0.82 -27.15 -1.70
C LEU A 10 -1.86 -27.74 -0.73
N ALA A 11 -1.63 -28.93 -0.17
CA ALA A 11 -2.52 -29.55 0.81
C ALA A 11 -2.42 -28.92 2.22
N MET A 12 -1.27 -28.34 2.57
CA MET A 12 -1.04 -27.67 3.86
C MET A 12 -1.39 -26.18 3.88
N ALA A 13 -1.94 -25.63 2.79
CA ALA A 13 -2.52 -24.28 2.74
C ALA A 13 -4.05 -24.27 2.96
N GLY A 14 -4.63 -25.41 3.34
CA GLY A 14 -6.09 -25.64 3.39
C GLY A 14 -6.74 -25.66 4.77
N ALA A 15 -6.10 -25.15 5.83
CA ALA A 15 -6.67 -25.16 7.17
C ALA A 15 -6.48 -23.81 7.89
N GLY A 16 -7.50 -22.94 7.79
CA GLY A 16 -7.67 -21.83 8.73
C GLY A 16 -8.20 -20.53 8.11
N ALA A 17 -9.50 -20.47 7.82
CA ALA A 17 -10.39 -19.31 8.01
C ALA A 17 -11.69 -19.51 7.21
N ALA A 18 -12.72 -20.05 7.85
CA ALA A 18 -14.09 -19.87 7.38
C ALA A 18 -14.50 -18.42 7.69
N ILE A 19 -14.20 -17.50 6.77
CA ILE A 19 -14.78 -16.16 6.75
C ILE A 19 -16.09 -16.23 5.96
N ALA A 20 -17.19 -15.86 6.63
CA ALA A 20 -18.49 -15.72 5.99
C ALA A 20 -18.35 -14.76 4.79
N ALA A 21 -18.64 -15.26 3.59
CA ALA A 21 -18.56 -14.50 2.35
C ALA A 21 -19.65 -13.42 2.32
N THR A 22 -19.31 -12.19 2.68
CA THR A 22 -20.01 -11.01 2.16
C THR A 22 -19.54 -10.78 0.72
N PRO A 23 -20.44 -10.63 -0.28
CA PRO A 23 -20.02 -10.28 -1.63
C PRO A 23 -19.31 -8.91 -1.61
N GLY A 24 -17.99 -8.88 -1.87
CA GLY A 24 -17.31 -7.65 -2.26
C GLY A 24 -16.01 -7.25 -1.55
N ALA A 25 -15.59 -7.91 -0.46
CA ALA A 25 -14.37 -7.50 0.25
C ALA A 25 -13.23 -8.50 0.06
N VAL A 26 -12.61 -8.48 -1.12
CA VAL A 26 -11.27 -9.07 -1.28
C VAL A 26 -10.26 -8.14 -0.58
N ALA A 27 -9.76 -8.56 0.58
CA ALA A 27 -8.68 -7.86 1.24
C ALA A 27 -7.45 -7.92 0.32
N GLN A 28 -7.15 -6.80 -0.35
CA GLN A 28 -5.95 -6.70 -1.17
C GLN A 28 -4.73 -6.79 -0.23
N PRO A 29 -3.76 -7.68 -0.51
CA PRO A 29 -2.53 -7.72 0.26
C PRO A 29 -1.83 -6.37 0.11
N VAL A 30 -1.79 -5.59 1.19
CA VAL A 30 -0.99 -4.36 1.25
C VAL A 30 0.46 -4.79 1.07
N ALA A 31 1.05 -4.45 -0.07
CA ALA A 31 2.46 -4.70 -0.32
C ALA A 31 3.24 -4.06 0.83
N ARG A 32 4.03 -4.89 1.54
CA ARG A 32 4.85 -4.41 2.63
C ARG A 32 5.91 -3.51 2.02
N ALA A 33 5.76 -2.19 2.20
CA ALA A 33 6.74 -1.21 1.76
C ALA A 33 8.11 -1.65 2.30
N HIS A 34 9.09 -1.81 1.41
CA HIS A 34 10.47 -1.97 1.84
C HIS A 34 10.82 -0.73 2.65
N ALA A 35 11.29 -0.94 3.88
CA ALA A 35 11.66 0.14 4.76
C ALA A 35 12.76 0.94 4.06
N SER A 36 12.40 2.11 3.51
CA SER A 36 13.37 3.13 3.16
C SER A 36 14.23 3.37 4.39
N SER A 37 15.55 3.22 4.27
CA SER A 37 16.46 3.38 5.41
C SER A 37 16.70 4.85 5.77
N GLY A 38 16.00 5.80 5.14
CA GLY A 38 16.18 7.23 5.33
C GLY A 38 14.86 8.00 5.48
N PRO A 39 14.96 9.28 5.89
CA PRO A 39 13.80 10.15 5.98
C PRO A 39 13.11 10.25 4.63
N LEU A 40 11.78 10.16 4.67
CA LEU A 40 10.92 10.31 3.50
C LEU A 40 10.18 11.63 3.61
N VAL A 41 10.27 12.45 2.57
CA VAL A 41 9.55 13.72 2.46
C VAL A 41 8.71 13.66 1.19
N ALA A 42 7.41 13.90 1.34
CA ALA A 42 6.49 14.03 0.21
C ALA A 42 6.11 15.50 0.04
N TYR A 43 6.27 16.03 -1.17
CA TYR A 43 5.94 17.39 -1.53
C TYR A 43 4.95 17.38 -2.71
N ALA A 44 3.75 17.91 -2.45
CA ALA A 44 2.77 18.20 -3.49
C ALA A 44 2.88 19.69 -3.86
N ARG A 45 3.33 20.00 -5.08
CA ARG A 45 3.42 21.38 -5.56
C ARG A 45 2.03 21.98 -5.78
N ASP A 46 1.16 21.22 -6.44
CA ASP A 46 -0.24 21.54 -6.68
C ASP A 46 -1.06 20.27 -6.50
N VAL A 47 -2.00 20.30 -5.56
CA VAL A 47 -2.91 19.18 -5.32
C VAL A 47 -3.84 18.89 -6.49
N SER A 48 -4.05 19.87 -7.38
CA SER A 48 -4.86 19.74 -8.59
C SER A 48 -4.10 19.02 -9.71
N SER A 49 -2.77 19.11 -9.74
CA SER A 49 -1.96 18.48 -10.79
C SER A 49 -1.77 16.98 -10.59
N SER A 50 -2.19 16.44 -9.44
CA SER A 50 -2.03 15.02 -9.08
C SER A 50 -0.56 14.56 -9.07
N GLU A 51 0.38 15.49 -8.90
CA GLU A 51 1.82 15.24 -8.90
C GLU A 51 2.38 15.33 -7.47
N LEU A 52 3.18 14.32 -7.11
CA LEU A 52 3.85 14.21 -5.82
C LEU A 52 5.34 13.94 -6.03
N SER A 53 6.19 14.88 -5.62
CA SER A 53 7.63 14.64 -5.50
C SER A 53 7.91 13.97 -4.17
N ILE A 54 8.50 12.78 -4.20
CA ILE A 54 8.92 12.02 -3.03
C ILE A 54 10.45 12.02 -2.98
N MET A 55 10.99 12.60 -1.92
CA MET A 55 12.41 12.50 -1.59
C MET A 55 12.63 11.34 -0.64
N VAL A 56 13.55 10.44 -1.01
CA VAL A 56 13.98 9.29 -0.20
C VAL A 56 15.50 9.28 -0.13
N GLY A 57 16.05 9.75 0.99
CA GLY A 57 17.48 10.01 1.09
C GLY A 57 17.90 11.07 0.06
N GLU A 58 18.68 10.68 -0.95
CA GLU A 58 19.16 11.56 -2.03
C GLU A 58 18.39 11.37 -3.35
N GLN A 59 17.44 10.44 -3.39
CA GLN A 59 16.68 10.13 -4.60
C GLN A 59 15.35 10.90 -4.61
N GLU A 60 15.08 11.58 -5.72
CA GLU A 60 13.76 12.16 -6.01
C GLU A 60 12.97 11.22 -6.93
N VAL A 61 11.72 10.97 -6.57
CA VAL A 61 10.77 10.20 -7.36
C VAL A 61 9.51 11.02 -7.55
N VAL A 62 9.14 11.29 -8.81
CA VAL A 62 7.88 11.96 -9.14
C VAL A 62 6.81 10.91 -9.40
N VAL A 63 5.72 10.98 -8.64
CA VAL A 63 4.57 10.09 -8.77
C VAL A 63 3.36 10.91 -9.23
N HIS A 64 2.67 10.42 -10.26
CA HIS A 64 1.41 10.98 -10.71
C HIS A 64 0.27 10.06 -10.26
N ASP A 65 -0.38 10.39 -9.15
CA ASP A 65 -1.47 9.61 -8.57
C ASP A 65 -2.48 10.54 -7.87
N PRO A 66 -3.67 10.78 -8.47
CA PRO A 66 -4.70 11.64 -7.89
C PRO A 66 -5.24 11.11 -6.56
N ASP A 67 -5.37 9.79 -6.41
CA ASP A 67 -5.95 9.17 -5.22
C ASP A 67 -4.98 9.28 -4.03
N LEU A 68 -3.68 9.10 -4.28
CA LEU A 68 -2.65 9.29 -3.26
C LEU A 68 -2.61 10.73 -2.75
N VAL A 69 -2.66 11.70 -3.67
CA VAL A 69 -2.68 13.12 -3.33
C VAL A 69 -3.91 13.46 -2.49
N ALA A 70 -5.10 12.99 -2.89
CA ALA A 70 -6.33 13.20 -2.12
C ALA A 70 -6.25 12.65 -0.69
N ARG A 71 -5.67 11.46 -0.51
CA ARG A 71 -5.46 10.84 0.81
C ARG A 71 -4.49 11.65 1.66
N LEU A 72 -3.39 12.14 1.07
CA LEU A 72 -2.41 12.95 1.78
C LEU A 72 -3.04 14.27 2.26
N VAL A 73 -3.82 14.94 1.40
CA VAL A 73 -4.56 16.16 1.75
C VAL A 73 -5.54 15.91 2.88
N GLN A 74 -6.26 14.79 2.83
CA GLN A 74 -7.23 14.44 3.87
C GLN A 74 -6.57 14.16 5.22
N ALA A 75 -5.39 13.53 5.22
CA ALA A 75 -4.60 13.29 6.43
C ALA A 75 -3.92 14.57 6.96
N ALA A 76 -3.57 15.50 6.07
CA ALA A 76 -2.96 16.79 6.43
C ALA A 76 -3.98 17.80 6.96
N ARG A 77 -5.29 17.55 6.80
CA ARG A 77 -6.30 18.37 7.49
C ARG A 77 -6.07 18.24 8.99
N PRO A 78 -5.88 19.36 9.71
CA PRO A 78 -5.75 19.31 11.15
C PRO A 78 -6.99 18.60 11.69
N ALA A 79 -6.79 17.52 12.45
CA ALA A 79 -7.87 16.89 13.18
C ALA A 79 -8.54 18.00 13.98
N GLY A 80 -9.78 18.33 13.62
CA GLY A 80 -10.56 19.35 14.29
C GLY A 80 -10.53 19.06 15.78
N ARG A 81 -9.97 19.99 16.55
CA ARG A 81 -10.34 20.17 17.95
C ARG A 81 -11.80 20.60 17.94
N ASP A 82 -12.69 19.65 18.13
CA ASP A 82 -14.00 19.87 18.73
C ASP A 82 -13.94 19.46 20.21
#